data_AF-A0A9P5PBM8-F1
#
_entry.id   AF-A0A9P5PBM8-F1
#
_cell.length_a   1.000
_cell.length_b   1.000
_cell.length_c   1.000
_cell.angle_alpha   90.00
_cell.angle_beta   90.00
_cell.angle_gamma   90.00
#
_symmetry.space_group_name_H-M   'P 1'
#
loop_
_entity.id
_entity.type
_entity.pdbx_description
1 polymer ?
#
loop_
_entity_poly.entity_id
_entity_poly.type
_entity_poly.pdbx_seq_one_letter_code
_entity_poly.pdbx_strand_id
1 'polypeptide(L)'
;MPTRIRCDCEKCSDTADGYTFQIKKTQKIHQQKYPRKPLETLIADSNLPGPSNNARTPSPLPIPSSSQHQRSISPDIPPFDPIDFDLDNGPFFNDPIFNDNDMELPDQFLPFEPPPNIRRSPVRELSLPPEGDNPYQLPVPVPSPPPEDKIFQPITHLDNITPISYRNEEDIPSVVPPAFQEQSHVRMAYLNAVLANVYGCVPVLKATDQLNISLDMLEVAGMLPDEPRPVRSLPVAKARLGIDPDQWIVQYAICPQCWKHHHSTELRELERPECTVEGCSGIIYTKSTDSKGCTTRIPCKINPQVSLIESLHRMMQRPGFAESICDTRMKTCPSSNDDNFVMEDISDGSGWYTHTVETVQECGNRGTIRDVAADGRDEPKKLNDQRYGLNMTINCDWYVRDPGKTSLFGRHLFRYQ
;
A
#
# COMPACT_ATOMS: atom_id res chain seq x y z
N MET A 1 -15.61 -20.87 5.35
CA MET A 1 -14.35 -20.72 6.12
C MET A 1 -13.42 -21.85 5.73
N PRO A 2 -12.11 -21.60 5.52
CA PRO A 2 -11.17 -22.65 5.12
C PRO A 2 -10.98 -23.67 6.26
N THR A 3 -11.09 -24.96 5.93
CA THR A 3 -10.87 -26.07 6.85
C THR A 3 -9.44 -26.03 7.38
N ARG A 4 -9.27 -25.94 8.71
CA ARG A 4 -7.97 -25.98 9.37
C ARG A 4 -7.60 -27.42 9.74
N ILE A 5 -6.33 -27.77 9.56
CA ILE A 5 -5.78 -29.11 9.79
C ILE A 5 -4.65 -29.00 10.82
N ARG A 6 -4.53 -30.00 11.69
CA ARG A 6 -3.47 -30.09 12.69
C ARG A 6 -2.08 -30.21 12.05
N CYS A 7 -1.15 -29.37 12.46
CA CYS A 7 0.27 -29.40 12.06
C CYS A 7 1.15 -29.64 13.29
N ASP A 8 1.98 -30.67 13.22
CA ASP A 8 2.86 -31.17 14.29
C ASP A 8 4.31 -31.30 13.80
N CYS A 9 4.71 -30.41 12.89
CA CYS A 9 6.12 -30.24 12.54
C CYS A 9 6.92 -29.75 13.76
N GLU A 10 8.25 -29.82 13.69
CA GLU A 10 9.14 -29.38 14.78
C GLU A 10 8.77 -27.99 15.35
N LYS A 11 8.61 -26.99 14.48
CA LYS A 11 8.22 -25.62 14.89
C LYS A 11 6.84 -25.55 15.57
N CYS A 12 5.88 -26.35 15.13
CA CYS A 12 4.53 -26.34 15.72
C CYS A 12 4.43 -27.19 16.98
N SER A 13 5.33 -28.16 17.15
CA SER A 13 5.39 -29.03 18.32
C SER A 13 5.89 -28.33 19.58
N ASP A 14 6.53 -27.16 19.46
CA ASP A 14 7.01 -26.36 20.60
C ASP A 14 5.89 -25.55 21.29
N THR A 15 4.66 -25.61 20.78
CA THR A 15 3.49 -25.01 21.45
C THR A 15 3.02 -25.87 22.63
N ALA A 16 2.30 -25.27 23.60
CA ALA A 16 1.84 -25.98 24.80
C ALA A 16 1.01 -27.24 24.51
N ASP A 17 0.25 -27.23 23.41
CA ASP A 17 -0.58 -28.36 22.97
C ASP A 17 0.19 -29.38 22.11
N GLY A 18 1.43 -29.07 21.71
CA GLY A 18 2.25 -29.89 20.82
C GLY A 18 1.83 -29.86 19.35
N TYR A 19 0.98 -28.90 18.95
CA TYR A 19 0.56 -28.70 17.56
C TYR A 19 -0.13 -27.34 17.34
N THR A 20 -0.24 -26.91 16.08
CA THR A 20 -1.08 -25.75 15.70
C THR A 20 -2.05 -26.09 14.57
N PHE A 21 -3.17 -25.37 14.47
CA PHE A 21 -4.13 -25.54 13.36
C PHE A 21 -3.80 -24.61 12.20
N GLN A 22 -3.43 -25.19 11.06
CA GLN A 22 -3.01 -24.48 9.85
C GLN A 22 -3.92 -24.80 8.67
N ILE A 23 -3.95 -23.93 7.66
CA ILE A 23 -4.55 -24.28 6.36
C ILE A 23 -3.67 -25.31 5.65
N LYS A 24 -4.27 -26.16 4.80
CA LYS A 24 -3.58 -27.29 4.13
C LYS A 24 -2.30 -26.90 3.39
N LYS A 25 -2.29 -25.72 2.75
CA LYS A 25 -1.10 -25.18 2.04
C LYS A 25 0.06 -24.92 3.00
N THR A 26 -0.21 -24.24 4.12
CA THR A 26 0.80 -23.92 5.15
C THR A 26 1.31 -25.17 5.85
N GLN A 27 0.44 -26.16 6.13
CA GLN A 27 0.85 -27.44 6.71
C GLN A 27 1.87 -28.17 5.82
N LYS A 28 1.66 -28.18 4.49
CA LYS A 28 2.57 -28.83 3.54
C LYS A 28 3.95 -28.14 3.51
N ILE A 29 3.97 -26.80 3.51
CA ILE A 29 5.21 -26.01 3.61
C ILE A 29 5.93 -26.32 4.93
N HIS A 30 5.19 -26.37 6.03
CA HIS A 30 5.74 -26.70 7.35
C HIS A 30 6.36 -28.10 7.39
N GLN A 31 5.69 -29.12 6.82
CA GLN A 31 6.21 -30.49 6.79
C GLN A 31 7.46 -30.63 5.90
N GLN A 32 7.57 -29.83 4.84
CA GLN A 32 8.76 -29.80 3.99
C GLN A 32 9.95 -29.09 4.66
N LYS A 33 9.68 -27.98 5.36
CA LYS A 33 10.73 -27.16 5.98
C LYS A 33 11.17 -27.66 7.36
N TYR A 34 10.27 -28.30 8.09
CA TYR A 34 10.47 -28.76 9.45
C TYR A 34 10.03 -30.23 9.57
N PRO A 35 10.94 -31.21 9.42
CA PRO A 35 10.59 -32.61 9.58
C PRO A 35 10.02 -32.87 10.98
N ARG A 36 9.14 -33.88 11.10
CA ARG A 36 8.62 -34.28 12.42
C ARG A 36 9.76 -34.77 13.30
N LYS A 37 9.81 -34.32 14.55
CA LYS A 37 10.68 -34.91 15.58
C LYS A 37 10.31 -36.41 15.73
N PRO A 38 11.28 -37.34 15.67
CA PRO A 38 11.05 -38.76 15.93
C PRO A 38 10.41 -38.94 17.32
N LEU A 39 9.40 -39.81 17.41
CA LEU A 39 8.61 -40.01 18.64
C LEU A 39 9.42 -40.60 19.82
N GLU A 40 10.68 -41.00 19.58
CA GLU A 40 11.53 -41.70 20.54
C GLU A 40 12.04 -40.83 21.70
N THR A 41 11.94 -39.49 21.60
CA THR A 41 12.47 -38.59 22.64
C THR A 41 11.49 -38.25 23.77
N LEU A 42 10.20 -38.63 23.68
CA LEU A 42 9.18 -38.22 24.65
C LEU A 42 8.91 -39.23 25.79
N ILE A 43 9.57 -40.40 25.79
CA ILE A 43 9.35 -41.43 26.82
C ILE A 43 10.38 -41.35 27.96
N ALA A 44 11.46 -40.56 27.82
CA ALA A 44 12.58 -40.58 28.77
C ALA A 44 12.38 -39.75 30.07
N ASP A 45 11.43 -38.80 30.13
CA ASP A 45 11.33 -37.83 31.24
C ASP A 45 10.22 -38.11 32.28
N SER A 46 9.68 -39.33 32.32
CA SER A 46 8.67 -39.73 33.32
C SER A 46 9.25 -40.55 34.47
N ASN A 47 10.23 -40.01 35.21
CA ASN A 47 10.65 -40.53 36.52
C ASN A 47 10.34 -39.51 37.63
N LEU A 48 9.14 -39.62 38.22
CA LEU A 48 8.77 -38.98 39.49
C LEU A 48 8.58 -40.04 40.59
N PRO A 49 9.04 -39.81 41.82
CA PRO A 49 8.92 -40.76 42.92
C PRO A 49 7.52 -40.76 43.56
N GLY A 50 7.11 -41.94 44.04
CA GLY A 50 5.76 -42.27 44.50
C GLY A 50 5.29 -41.63 45.83
N PRO A 51 4.04 -41.92 46.23
CA PRO A 51 3.32 -41.15 47.24
C PRO A 51 3.64 -41.61 48.66
N SER A 52 3.92 -40.64 49.54
CA SER A 52 4.00 -40.83 50.99
C SER A 52 2.68 -40.39 51.62
N ASN A 53 1.98 -41.36 52.21
CA ASN A 53 0.82 -41.15 53.07
C ASN A 53 1.29 -40.54 54.39
N ASN A 54 0.76 -39.37 54.78
CA ASN A 54 0.54 -39.04 56.18
C ASN A 54 -0.55 -37.99 56.34
N ALA A 55 -1.58 -38.37 57.10
CA ALA A 55 -2.67 -37.52 57.55
C ALA A 55 -2.20 -36.58 58.66
N ARG A 56 -2.59 -35.31 58.59
CA ARG A 56 -2.81 -34.46 59.77
C ARG A 56 -3.72 -33.29 59.43
N THR A 57 -4.84 -33.23 60.15
CA THR A 57 -5.71 -32.07 60.34
C THR A 57 -4.90 -30.89 60.93
N PRO A 58 -5.22 -29.63 60.57
CA PRO A 58 -5.99 -28.83 61.53
C PRO A 58 -6.95 -27.77 60.93
N SER A 59 -8.03 -27.56 61.70
CA SER A 59 -8.80 -26.36 62.08
C SER A 59 -8.97 -25.11 61.18
N PRO A 60 -10.07 -24.33 61.39
CA PRO A 60 -10.58 -23.35 60.42
C PRO A 60 -10.34 -21.86 60.77
N LEU A 61 -10.56 -21.01 59.74
CA LEU A 61 -10.75 -19.54 59.70
C LEU A 61 -9.49 -18.65 59.69
N PRO A 62 -9.53 -17.37 59.19
CA PRO A 62 -10.69 -16.59 58.73
C PRO A 62 -10.56 -15.92 57.33
N ILE A 63 -11.71 -15.46 56.84
CA ILE A 63 -11.92 -14.58 55.68
C ILE A 63 -11.27 -13.20 55.93
N PRO A 64 -10.68 -12.58 54.89
CA PRO A 64 -10.94 -11.16 54.67
C PRO A 64 -11.25 -10.80 53.21
N SER A 65 -12.42 -10.19 53.09
CA SER A 65 -12.84 -9.06 52.25
C SER A 65 -11.82 -8.40 51.32
N SER A 66 -12.17 -8.45 50.03
CA SER A 66 -12.23 -7.34 49.06
C SER A 66 -11.18 -6.21 49.17
N SER A 67 -10.20 -6.26 48.27
CA SER A 67 -9.53 -5.06 47.74
C SER A 67 -9.36 -5.19 46.22
N GLN A 68 -9.90 -4.19 45.51
CA GLN A 68 -9.81 -4.03 44.07
C GLN A 68 -8.35 -3.79 43.68
N HIS A 69 -7.74 -4.74 42.98
CA HIS A 69 -6.55 -4.50 42.17
C HIS A 69 -6.93 -4.48 40.70
N GLN A 70 -6.86 -3.29 40.10
CA GLN A 70 -6.82 -3.09 38.66
C GLN A 70 -5.66 -3.91 38.08
N ARG A 71 -5.97 -4.95 37.31
CA ARG A 71 -5.00 -5.60 36.41
C ARG A 71 -5.04 -4.86 35.08
N SER A 72 -3.97 -4.11 34.79
CA SER A 72 -3.60 -3.70 33.44
C SER A 72 -3.20 -4.96 32.66
N ILE A 73 -4.01 -5.36 31.70
CA ILE A 73 -3.68 -6.41 30.74
C ILE A 73 -2.96 -5.69 29.57
N SER A 74 -1.63 -5.79 29.53
CA SER A 74 -0.86 -5.58 28.30
C SER A 74 -1.00 -6.83 27.43
N PRO A 75 -1.41 -6.73 26.16
CA PRO A 75 -1.24 -7.81 25.21
C PRO A 75 0.19 -7.76 24.65
N ASP A 76 1.00 -8.76 25.00
CA ASP A 76 2.25 -9.06 24.30
C ASP A 76 1.92 -9.51 22.87
N ILE A 77 2.18 -8.61 21.91
CA ILE A 77 2.12 -8.92 20.48
C ILE A 77 3.51 -9.48 20.10
N PRO A 78 3.61 -10.73 19.61
CA PRO A 78 4.89 -11.28 19.19
C PRO A 78 5.43 -10.53 17.96
N PRO A 79 6.76 -10.49 17.77
CA PRO A 79 7.38 -9.78 16.66
C PRO A 79 6.91 -10.33 15.31
N PHE A 80 6.59 -9.42 14.39
CA PHE A 80 6.33 -9.74 12.99
C PHE A 80 7.63 -10.26 12.34
N ASP A 81 7.62 -11.50 11.87
CA ASP A 81 8.60 -12.00 10.91
C ASP A 81 8.39 -11.25 9.57
N PRO A 82 9.45 -10.77 8.91
CA PRO A 82 9.33 -10.14 7.60
C PRO A 82 8.76 -11.14 6.60
N ILE A 83 7.70 -10.71 5.91
CA ILE A 83 7.13 -11.42 4.77
C ILE A 83 8.15 -11.32 3.64
N ASP A 84 8.78 -12.45 3.28
CA ASP A 84 9.50 -12.60 2.01
C ASP A 84 8.48 -12.42 0.89
N PHE A 85 8.45 -11.21 0.31
CA PHE A 85 7.89 -10.98 -1.00
C PHE A 85 8.89 -11.55 -2.01
N ASP A 86 8.69 -12.79 -2.43
CA ASP A 86 9.29 -13.33 -3.66
C ASP A 86 8.70 -12.54 -4.86
N LEU A 87 9.26 -11.35 -5.09
CA LEU A 87 9.16 -10.63 -6.34
C LEU A 87 10.17 -11.24 -7.31
N ASP A 88 9.82 -12.41 -7.87
CA ASP A 88 10.40 -12.93 -9.12
C ASP A 88 9.91 -12.07 -10.30
N ASN A 89 10.17 -10.76 -10.25
CA ASN A 89 10.24 -9.93 -11.44
C ASN A 89 11.66 -10.10 -12.00
N GLY A 90 11.92 -11.29 -12.54
CA GLY A 90 13.15 -11.56 -13.28
C GLY A 90 13.32 -10.58 -14.45
N PRO A 91 14.56 -10.28 -14.85
CA PRO A 91 14.79 -9.54 -16.08
C PRO A 91 14.28 -10.41 -17.24
N PHE A 92 13.54 -9.80 -18.15
CA PHE A 92 13.18 -10.34 -19.47
C PHE A 92 14.10 -11.49 -19.96
N PHE A 93 13.57 -12.71 -20.06
CA PHE A 93 13.78 -13.76 -21.10
C PHE A 93 13.63 -15.21 -20.58
N ASN A 94 12.80 -15.98 -21.29
CA ASN A 94 12.70 -17.45 -21.41
C ASN A 94 12.09 -18.23 -20.24
N ASP A 95 10.76 -18.39 -20.26
CA ASP A 95 10.08 -19.44 -19.50
C ASP A 95 10.41 -20.83 -20.07
N PRO A 96 10.72 -21.83 -19.23
CA PRO A 96 10.81 -23.22 -19.64
C PRO A 96 9.41 -23.81 -19.88
N ILE A 97 9.29 -24.60 -20.95
CA ILE A 97 8.11 -25.37 -21.33
C ILE A 97 7.70 -26.28 -20.16
N PHE A 98 6.58 -25.96 -19.50
CA PHE A 98 5.95 -26.86 -18.53
C PHE A 98 5.02 -27.82 -19.25
N ASN A 99 5.15 -29.11 -18.90
CA ASN A 99 4.44 -30.21 -19.54
C ASN A 99 3.07 -30.38 -18.85
N ASP A 100 2.01 -29.99 -19.55
CA ASP A 100 0.62 -30.12 -19.11
C ASP A 100 0.13 -31.56 -19.29
N ASN A 101 0.11 -32.31 -18.19
CA ASN A 101 -0.84 -33.42 -18.05
C ASN A 101 -1.36 -33.41 -16.61
N ASP A 102 -2.68 -33.50 -16.49
CA ASP A 102 -3.46 -33.75 -15.27
C ASP A 102 -3.89 -32.51 -14.46
N MET A 103 -4.82 -31.71 -15.02
CA MET A 103 -5.76 -30.96 -14.19
C MET A 103 -7.16 -30.94 -14.79
N GLU A 104 -7.99 -31.91 -14.40
CA GLU A 104 -9.43 -31.92 -14.66
C GLU A 104 -10.11 -30.72 -13.96
N LEU A 105 -10.76 -29.87 -14.75
CA LEU A 105 -11.55 -28.73 -14.31
C LEU A 105 -13.02 -29.15 -14.12
N PRO A 106 -13.68 -28.84 -12.99
CA PRO A 106 -15.12 -28.99 -12.88
C PRO A 106 -15.86 -27.81 -13.56
N ASP A 107 -16.65 -28.16 -14.57
CA ASP A 107 -17.65 -27.32 -15.23
C ASP A 107 -18.79 -26.97 -14.29
N GLN A 108 -18.80 -25.77 -13.67
CA GLN A 108 -20.03 -25.10 -13.23
C GLN A 108 -19.87 -23.58 -13.28
N PHE A 109 -20.24 -22.98 -14.42
CA PHE A 109 -20.56 -21.56 -14.51
C PHE A 109 -21.97 -21.34 -13.96
N LEU A 110 -22.09 -20.59 -12.85
CA LEU A 110 -23.38 -20.06 -12.41
C LEU A 110 -23.56 -18.64 -12.97
N PRO A 111 -24.76 -18.28 -13.44
CA PRO A 111 -25.05 -16.95 -13.96
C PRO A 111 -25.05 -15.89 -12.84
N PHE A 112 -24.46 -14.73 -13.14
CA PHE A 112 -24.43 -13.56 -12.27
C PHE A 112 -25.82 -12.90 -12.19
N GLU A 113 -26.39 -12.81 -10.98
CA GLU A 113 -27.57 -11.95 -10.73
C GLU A 113 -27.13 -10.52 -10.39
N PRO A 114 -27.83 -9.48 -10.89
CA PRO A 114 -27.55 -8.09 -10.56
C PRO A 114 -27.96 -7.75 -9.12
N PRO A 115 -27.30 -6.78 -8.46
CA PRO A 115 -27.57 -6.44 -7.07
C PRO A 115 -28.95 -5.81 -6.86
N PRO A 116 -29.60 -6.06 -5.71
CA PRO A 116 -30.94 -5.54 -5.43
C PRO A 116 -30.94 -4.03 -5.13
N ASN A 117 -32.01 -3.38 -5.60
CA ASN A 117 -32.29 -1.95 -5.50
C ASN A 117 -32.55 -1.55 -4.02
N ILE A 118 -31.68 -0.72 -3.45
CA ILE A 118 -31.76 -0.26 -2.06
C ILE A 118 -32.87 0.79 -1.91
N ARG A 119 -34.00 0.39 -1.31
CA ARG A 119 -35.08 1.31 -0.90
C ARG A 119 -34.66 2.11 0.34
N ARG A 120 -34.70 3.44 0.23
CA ARG A 120 -34.51 4.38 1.35
C ARG A 120 -35.69 4.28 2.33
N SER A 121 -35.39 4.10 3.62
CA SER A 121 -36.37 4.10 4.71
C SER A 121 -36.78 5.52 5.11
N PRO A 122 -38.00 5.73 5.62
CA PRO A 122 -38.48 7.04 6.06
C PRO A 122 -37.84 7.47 7.39
N VAL A 123 -37.50 8.75 7.47
CA VAL A 123 -36.83 9.42 8.59
C VAL A 123 -37.76 9.48 9.80
N ARG A 124 -37.23 9.12 10.98
CA ARG A 124 -37.91 9.18 12.27
C ARG A 124 -37.43 10.44 13.01
N GLU A 125 -38.36 11.36 13.23
CA GLU A 125 -38.15 12.60 13.98
C GLU A 125 -37.96 12.28 15.48
N LEU A 126 -36.82 12.65 16.04
CA LEU A 126 -36.51 12.52 17.47
C LEU A 126 -36.32 13.91 18.06
N SER A 127 -37.16 14.25 19.04
CA SER A 127 -37.17 15.53 19.75
C SER A 127 -35.99 15.60 20.73
N LEU A 128 -35.22 16.70 20.68
CA LEU A 128 -34.12 16.99 21.60
C LEU A 128 -34.64 17.48 22.97
N PRO A 129 -33.94 17.15 24.07
CA PRO A 129 -34.26 17.68 25.40
C PRO A 129 -33.75 19.12 25.57
N PRO A 130 -34.37 19.92 26.45
CA PRO A 130 -34.01 21.32 26.68
C PRO A 130 -32.66 21.46 27.40
N GLU A 131 -31.86 22.42 26.93
CA GLU A 131 -30.57 22.83 27.49
C GLU A 131 -30.75 23.36 28.92
N GLY A 132 -30.02 22.75 29.87
CA GLY A 132 -29.95 23.23 31.24
C GLY A 132 -28.69 24.07 31.45
N ASP A 133 -28.90 25.31 31.88
CA ASP A 133 -27.86 26.25 32.31
C ASP A 133 -26.99 25.64 33.43
N ASN A 134 -25.69 25.51 33.19
CA ASN A 134 -24.71 25.04 34.17
C ASN A 134 -23.98 26.24 34.80
N PRO A 135 -24.28 26.62 36.06
CA PRO A 135 -23.76 27.84 36.69
C PRO A 135 -22.33 27.73 37.25
N TYR A 136 -21.54 26.70 36.90
CA TYR A 136 -20.19 26.47 37.44
C TYR A 136 -19.07 26.45 36.39
N GLN A 137 -19.08 27.35 35.41
CA GLN A 137 -17.88 27.62 34.60
C GLN A 137 -16.93 28.55 35.36
N LEU A 138 -15.86 27.98 35.92
CA LEU A 138 -14.71 28.75 36.41
C LEU A 138 -14.07 29.50 35.23
N PRO A 139 -13.56 30.73 35.44
CA PRO A 139 -12.89 31.48 34.38
C PRO A 139 -11.64 30.72 33.93
N VAL A 140 -11.65 30.25 32.68
CA VAL A 140 -10.47 29.68 32.03
C VAL A 140 -9.41 30.78 31.98
N PRO A 141 -8.19 30.57 32.52
CA PRO A 141 -7.12 31.54 32.42
C PRO A 141 -6.86 31.81 30.94
N VAL A 142 -7.02 33.06 30.52
CA VAL A 142 -6.75 33.49 29.15
C VAL A 142 -5.27 33.18 28.89
N PRO A 143 -4.94 32.24 27.99
CA PRO A 143 -3.55 31.94 27.70
C PRO A 143 -2.90 33.19 27.12
N SER A 144 -1.75 33.57 27.67
CA SER A 144 -0.93 34.67 27.16
C SER A 144 -0.75 34.49 25.65
N PRO A 145 -0.96 35.56 24.84
CA PRO A 145 -0.81 35.43 23.40
C PRO A 145 0.62 34.94 23.10
N PRO A 146 0.79 33.94 22.22
CA PRO A 146 2.10 33.46 21.84
C PRO A 146 2.92 34.64 21.30
N PRO A 147 4.24 34.69 21.56
CA PRO A 147 5.05 35.82 21.10
C PRO A 147 4.99 35.88 19.57
N GLU A 148 4.64 37.04 19.03
CA GLU A 148 4.51 37.26 17.59
C GLU A 148 5.84 37.02 16.86
N ASP A 149 5.80 36.18 15.82
CA ASP A 149 6.90 36.01 14.88
C ASP A 149 7.04 37.26 14.03
N LYS A 150 8.19 37.94 14.14
CA LYS A 150 8.38 39.27 13.55
C LYS A 150 8.94 39.26 12.14
N ILE A 151 9.49 38.13 11.69
CA ILE A 151 10.20 38.04 10.42
C ILE A 151 9.90 36.69 9.80
N PHE A 152 9.15 36.73 8.70
CA PHE A 152 8.92 35.60 7.82
C PHE A 152 9.82 35.76 6.61
N GLN A 153 10.50 34.69 6.23
CA GLN A 153 11.27 34.64 4.99
C GLN A 153 10.55 33.70 4.03
N PRO A 154 10.36 34.12 2.76
CA PRO A 154 9.91 33.20 1.72
C PRO A 154 10.82 31.99 1.72
N ILE A 155 10.22 30.79 1.76
CA ILE A 155 10.98 29.60 1.39
C ILE A 155 11.28 29.80 -0.08
N THR A 156 12.54 30.12 -0.40
CA THR A 156 13.01 30.19 -1.77
C THR A 156 12.58 28.90 -2.44
N HIS A 157 11.61 29.02 -3.34
CA HIS A 157 11.16 27.91 -4.16
C HIS A 157 12.42 27.31 -4.80
N LEU A 158 12.48 25.98 -4.87
CA LEU A 158 13.39 25.36 -5.83
C LEU A 158 12.91 25.82 -7.20
N ASP A 159 13.44 26.95 -7.67
CA ASP A 159 13.04 27.59 -8.91
C ASP A 159 13.28 26.60 -10.05
N ASN A 160 12.22 26.34 -10.82
CA ASN A 160 12.20 25.40 -11.94
C ASN A 160 12.45 23.94 -11.56
N ILE A 161 11.62 23.39 -10.67
CA ILE A 161 11.24 21.98 -10.82
C ILE A 161 10.39 21.90 -12.11
N THR A 162 11.03 22.02 -13.29
CA THR A 162 10.70 21.08 -14.37
C THR A 162 10.60 19.76 -13.64
N PRO A 163 9.44 19.05 -13.61
CA PRO A 163 9.30 17.82 -12.87
C PRO A 163 10.59 17.08 -13.13
N ILE A 164 11.45 16.96 -12.10
CA ILE A 164 12.76 16.36 -12.29
C ILE A 164 12.37 14.92 -12.48
N SER A 165 12.07 14.59 -13.74
CA SER A 165 11.97 13.25 -14.23
C SER A 165 13.39 12.78 -14.06
N TYR A 166 13.65 12.19 -12.89
CA TYR A 166 14.84 11.41 -12.67
C TYR A 166 14.89 10.20 -13.63
N ARG A 167 13.84 10.01 -14.45
CA ARG A 167 13.85 9.10 -15.59
C ARG A 167 14.66 9.73 -16.71
N ASN A 168 15.55 8.92 -17.26
CA ASN A 168 16.15 9.23 -18.55
C ASN A 168 15.03 9.35 -19.58
N GLU A 169 15.21 10.19 -20.59
CA GLU A 169 14.20 10.35 -21.67
C GLU A 169 13.87 9.02 -22.36
N GLU A 170 14.84 8.09 -22.37
CA GLU A 170 14.71 6.73 -22.89
C GLU A 170 13.77 5.83 -22.05
N ASP A 171 13.61 6.13 -20.76
CA ASP A 171 12.76 5.38 -19.82
C ASP A 171 11.32 5.94 -19.78
N ILE A 172 11.02 7.03 -20.50
CA ILE A 172 9.68 7.62 -20.56
C ILE A 172 8.80 6.74 -21.47
N PRO A 173 7.71 6.16 -20.95
CA PRO A 173 6.81 5.37 -21.77
C PRO A 173 6.21 6.21 -22.90
N SER A 174 6.12 5.62 -24.10
CA SER A 174 5.49 6.28 -25.24
C SER A 174 4.07 6.77 -24.90
N VAL A 175 3.77 8.01 -25.27
CA VAL A 175 2.43 8.62 -25.12
C VAL A 175 1.37 7.82 -25.90
N VAL A 176 1.75 7.24 -27.04
CA VAL A 176 0.90 6.36 -27.84
C VAL A 176 1.24 4.91 -27.49
N PRO A 177 0.29 4.13 -26.92
CA PRO A 177 0.57 2.74 -26.58
C PRO A 177 0.95 1.90 -27.81
N PRO A 178 1.97 1.03 -27.73
CA PRO A 178 2.43 0.21 -28.86
C PRO A 178 1.31 -0.58 -29.55
N ALA A 179 0.32 -1.03 -28.78
CA ALA A 179 -0.81 -1.79 -29.28
C ALA A 179 -1.57 -1.06 -30.41
N PHE A 180 -1.58 0.28 -30.46
CA PHE A 180 -2.25 1.03 -31.55
C PHE A 180 -1.64 0.80 -32.93
N GLN A 181 -0.38 0.37 -32.99
CA GLN A 181 0.30 0.00 -34.23
C GLN A 181 0.03 -1.46 -34.64
N GLU A 182 -0.59 -2.25 -33.76
CA GLU A 182 -0.92 -3.64 -34.00
C GLU A 182 -2.29 -3.81 -34.67
N GLN A 183 -2.48 -4.97 -35.30
CA GLN A 183 -3.75 -5.34 -35.93
C GLN A 183 -4.88 -5.37 -34.90
N SER A 184 -6.09 -5.01 -35.33
CA SER A 184 -7.23 -4.81 -34.43
C SER A 184 -7.62 -6.07 -33.66
N HIS A 185 -7.59 -7.25 -34.28
CA HIS A 185 -7.90 -8.52 -33.61
C HIS A 185 -6.89 -8.89 -32.52
N VAL A 186 -5.60 -8.59 -32.72
CA VAL A 186 -4.57 -8.78 -31.69
C VAL A 186 -4.82 -7.86 -30.49
N ARG A 187 -5.11 -6.58 -30.76
CA ARG A 187 -5.51 -5.62 -29.70
C ARG A 187 -6.74 -6.07 -28.94
N MET A 188 -7.75 -6.59 -29.64
CA MET A 188 -8.97 -7.10 -29.01
C MET A 188 -8.69 -8.31 -28.12
N ALA A 189 -7.78 -9.21 -28.51
CA ALA A 189 -7.35 -10.32 -27.67
C ALA A 189 -6.68 -9.81 -26.38
N TYR A 190 -5.75 -8.84 -26.48
CA TYR A 190 -5.14 -8.22 -25.30
C TYR A 190 -6.19 -7.56 -24.39
N LEU A 191 -7.08 -6.75 -24.97
CA LEU A 191 -8.08 -6.01 -24.22
C LEU A 191 -9.03 -6.96 -23.49
N ASN A 192 -9.51 -8.01 -24.15
CA ASN A 192 -10.40 -9.00 -23.53
C ASN A 192 -9.75 -9.68 -22.32
N ALA A 193 -8.48 -10.11 -22.45
CA ALA A 193 -7.74 -10.71 -21.34
C ALA A 193 -7.51 -9.73 -20.18
N VAL A 194 -7.18 -8.47 -20.49
CA VAL A 194 -6.99 -7.42 -19.47
C VAL A 194 -8.31 -7.06 -18.78
N LEU A 195 -9.42 -6.95 -19.51
CA LEU A 195 -10.74 -6.70 -18.91
C LEU A 195 -11.16 -7.85 -17.99
N ALA A 196 -10.94 -9.10 -18.41
CA ALA A 196 -11.18 -10.27 -17.57
C ALA A 196 -10.36 -10.22 -16.27
N ASN A 197 -9.10 -9.81 -16.34
CA ASN A 197 -8.25 -9.67 -15.15
C ASN A 197 -8.67 -8.49 -14.24
N VAL A 198 -8.90 -7.30 -14.81
CA VAL A 198 -9.13 -6.07 -14.05
C VAL A 198 -10.55 -6.00 -13.51
N TYR A 199 -11.56 -6.24 -14.35
CA TYR A 199 -12.97 -6.13 -13.96
C TYR A 199 -13.57 -7.47 -13.56
N GLY A 200 -13.16 -8.55 -14.21
CA GLY A 200 -13.60 -9.91 -13.87
C GLY A 200 -12.85 -10.54 -12.70
N CYS A 201 -11.82 -9.86 -12.17
CA CYS A 201 -10.93 -10.36 -11.11
C CYS A 201 -10.33 -11.76 -11.43
N VAL A 202 -10.18 -12.09 -12.72
CA VAL A 202 -9.59 -13.37 -13.14
C VAL A 202 -8.10 -13.37 -12.76
N PRO A 203 -7.57 -14.42 -12.11
CA PRO A 203 -6.15 -14.51 -11.78
C PRO A 203 -5.25 -14.33 -13.00
N VAL A 204 -4.05 -13.76 -12.81
CA VAL A 204 -3.11 -13.43 -13.90
C VAL A 204 -2.80 -14.64 -14.79
N LEU A 205 -2.59 -15.81 -14.19
CA LEU A 205 -2.35 -17.06 -14.92
C LEU A 205 -3.51 -17.39 -15.87
N LYS A 206 -4.74 -17.45 -15.36
CA LYS A 206 -5.94 -17.76 -16.17
C LYS A 206 -6.21 -16.72 -17.26
N ALA A 207 -6.00 -15.44 -16.97
CA ALA A 207 -6.14 -14.38 -17.98
C ALA A 207 -5.05 -14.48 -19.06
N THR A 208 -3.86 -14.98 -18.70
CA THR A 208 -2.79 -15.29 -19.67
C THR A 208 -3.17 -16.48 -20.54
N ASP A 209 -3.75 -17.53 -19.96
CA ASP A 209 -4.26 -18.68 -20.73
C ASP A 209 -5.36 -18.25 -21.70
N GLN A 210 -6.30 -17.41 -21.25
CA GLN A 210 -7.35 -16.85 -22.09
C GLN A 210 -6.78 -16.02 -23.25
N LEU A 211 -5.74 -15.22 -23.00
CA LEU A 211 -5.02 -14.50 -24.02
C LEU A 211 -4.42 -15.47 -25.05
N ASN A 212 -3.71 -16.50 -24.59
CA ASN A 212 -3.05 -17.47 -25.46
C ASN A 212 -4.06 -18.24 -26.31
N ILE A 213 -5.17 -18.72 -25.74
CA ILE A 213 -6.26 -19.36 -26.49
C ILE A 213 -6.77 -18.43 -27.60
N SER A 214 -6.96 -17.14 -27.29
CA SER A 214 -7.42 -16.16 -28.29
C SER A 214 -6.41 -15.96 -29.42
N LEU A 215 -5.11 -15.93 -29.11
CA LEU A 215 -4.04 -15.80 -30.11
C LEU A 215 -3.84 -17.08 -30.92
N ASP A 216 -3.97 -18.27 -30.31
CA ASP A 216 -3.86 -19.56 -31.00
C ASP A 216 -4.99 -19.74 -32.02
N MET A 217 -6.21 -19.30 -31.68
CA MET A 217 -7.32 -19.29 -32.63
C MET A 217 -7.06 -18.37 -33.84
N LEU A 218 -6.39 -17.24 -33.63
CA LEU A 218 -5.99 -16.33 -34.71
C LEU A 218 -4.84 -16.91 -35.55
N GLU A 219 -3.92 -17.64 -34.92
CA GLU A 219 -2.83 -18.35 -35.59
C GLU A 219 -3.37 -19.45 -36.52
N VAL A 220 -4.29 -20.29 -36.01
CA VAL A 220 -4.97 -21.33 -36.81
C VAL A 220 -5.74 -20.72 -37.98
N ALA A 221 -6.31 -19.53 -37.81
CA ALA A 221 -7.00 -18.80 -38.86
C ALA A 221 -6.06 -18.12 -39.89
N GLY A 222 -4.74 -18.18 -39.69
CA GLY A 222 -3.77 -17.47 -40.54
C GLY A 222 -3.84 -15.95 -40.43
N MET A 223 -4.36 -15.43 -39.31
CA MET A 223 -4.56 -14.00 -39.07
C MET A 223 -3.51 -13.39 -38.13
N LEU A 224 -2.63 -14.21 -37.54
CA LEU A 224 -1.60 -13.71 -36.63
C LEU A 224 -0.46 -13.04 -37.43
N PRO A 225 -0.10 -11.78 -37.17
CA PRO A 225 1.00 -11.12 -37.87
C PRO A 225 2.35 -11.69 -37.45
N ASP A 226 3.28 -11.79 -38.40
CA ASP A 226 4.68 -12.16 -38.11
C ASP A 226 5.40 -11.05 -37.34
N GLU A 227 5.16 -9.78 -37.72
CA GLU A 227 5.78 -8.59 -37.13
C GLU A 227 4.78 -7.43 -36.91
N PRO A 228 4.78 -6.79 -35.73
CA PRO A 228 5.45 -7.26 -34.51
C PRO A 228 4.76 -8.53 -33.99
N ARG A 229 5.55 -9.51 -33.53
CA ARG A 229 5.01 -10.76 -32.96
C ARG A 229 4.10 -10.43 -31.77
N PRO A 230 2.87 -10.98 -31.73
CA PRO A 230 1.97 -10.79 -30.60
C PRO A 230 2.53 -11.31 -29.29
N VAL A 231 2.23 -10.60 -28.20
CA VAL A 231 2.74 -10.93 -26.86
C VAL A 231 1.82 -11.94 -26.18
N ARG A 232 2.41 -12.94 -25.54
CA ARG A 232 1.70 -14.10 -24.96
C ARG A 232 1.62 -14.08 -23.43
N SER A 233 2.09 -13.01 -22.78
CA SER A 233 1.98 -12.82 -21.34
C SER A 233 1.11 -11.61 -21.00
N LEU A 234 0.23 -11.75 -20.00
CA LEU A 234 -0.68 -10.67 -19.60
C LEU A 234 0.05 -9.39 -19.15
N PRO A 235 1.15 -9.44 -18.37
CA PRO A 235 1.88 -8.22 -18.00
C PRO A 235 2.37 -7.44 -19.22
N VAL A 236 2.95 -8.14 -20.22
CA VAL A 236 3.44 -7.50 -21.45
C VAL A 236 2.26 -7.00 -22.31
N ALA A 237 1.12 -7.70 -22.31
CA ALA A 237 -0.09 -7.22 -22.99
C ALA A 237 -0.62 -5.92 -22.36
N LYS A 238 -0.65 -5.82 -21.01
CA LYS A 238 -1.00 -4.57 -20.31
C LYS A 238 -0.04 -3.44 -20.67
N ALA A 239 1.26 -3.74 -20.74
CA ALA A 239 2.30 -2.80 -21.13
C ALA A 239 2.10 -2.28 -22.56
N ARG A 240 1.80 -3.18 -23.52
CA ARG A 240 1.49 -2.79 -24.90
C ARG A 240 0.22 -1.95 -25.03
N LEU A 241 -0.78 -2.22 -24.22
CA LEU A 241 -2.01 -1.43 -24.14
C LEU A 241 -1.83 -0.09 -23.41
N GLY A 242 -0.69 0.16 -22.77
CA GLY A 242 -0.43 1.37 -21.99
C GLY A 242 -1.21 1.43 -20.67
N ILE A 243 -1.70 0.28 -20.21
CA ILE A 243 -2.51 0.13 -18.98
C ILE A 243 -1.64 -0.32 -17.80
N ASP A 244 -0.42 -0.78 -18.05
CA ASP A 244 0.50 -1.24 -17.01
C ASP A 244 0.96 -0.09 -16.10
N PRO A 245 0.58 -0.08 -14.81
CA PRO A 245 1.04 0.93 -13.88
C PRO A 245 2.54 0.80 -13.57
N ASP A 246 3.11 -0.41 -13.68
CA ASP A 246 4.48 -0.69 -13.26
C ASP A 246 5.50 0.02 -14.16
N GLN A 247 5.13 0.30 -15.42
CA GLN A 247 5.93 1.14 -16.34
C GLN A 247 6.22 2.55 -15.79
N TRP A 248 5.41 3.01 -14.82
CA TRP A 248 5.49 4.35 -14.25
C TRP A 248 6.11 4.36 -12.86
N ILE A 249 6.38 3.17 -12.31
CA ILE A 249 7.07 3.00 -11.04
C ILE A 249 8.57 2.90 -11.32
N VAL A 250 9.34 3.88 -10.85
CA VAL A 250 10.80 3.82 -10.84
C VAL A 250 11.24 3.06 -9.61
N GLN A 251 12.00 1.97 -9.81
CA GLN A 251 12.55 1.19 -8.71
C GLN A 251 13.97 1.64 -8.41
N TYR A 252 14.15 2.35 -7.29
CA TYR A 252 15.47 2.72 -6.80
C TYR A 252 16.02 1.63 -5.88
N ALA A 253 17.26 1.23 -6.10
CA ALA A 253 18.01 0.53 -5.05
C ALA A 253 18.38 1.55 -3.98
N ILE A 254 18.16 1.23 -2.71
CA ILE A 254 18.47 2.16 -1.61
C ILE A 254 19.51 1.56 -0.67
N CYS A 255 20.47 2.38 -0.26
CA CYS A 255 21.40 1.98 0.78
C CYS A 255 20.65 1.79 2.10
N PRO A 256 20.75 0.62 2.77
CA PRO A 256 20.03 0.39 4.03
C PRO A 256 20.53 1.24 5.20
N GLN A 257 21.69 1.89 5.07
CA GLN A 257 22.31 2.71 6.13
C GLN A 257 22.00 4.20 5.95
N CYS A 258 22.41 4.80 4.82
CA CYS A 258 22.25 6.23 4.58
C CYS A 258 21.02 6.60 3.74
N TRP A 259 20.26 5.60 3.25
CA TRP A 259 19.07 5.80 2.41
C TRP A 259 19.30 6.52 1.08
N LYS A 260 20.55 6.66 0.62
CA LYS A 260 20.84 7.15 -0.73
C LYS A 260 20.18 6.25 -1.78
N HIS A 261 19.44 6.87 -2.70
CA HIS A 261 18.86 6.22 -3.86
C HIS A 261 19.92 6.01 -4.95
N HIS A 262 19.83 4.86 -5.60
CA HIS A 262 20.64 4.47 -6.74
C HIS A 262 19.69 4.03 -7.86
N HIS A 263 19.80 4.67 -9.02
CA HIS A 263 19.01 4.27 -10.18
C HIS A 263 19.43 2.89 -10.71
N SER A 264 18.59 2.21 -11.47
CA SER A 264 18.90 0.88 -12.02
C SER A 264 20.09 0.89 -12.99
N THR A 265 20.32 2.01 -13.70
CA THR A 265 21.51 2.26 -14.53
C THR A 265 22.76 2.38 -13.67
N GLU A 266 22.74 3.25 -12.66
CA GLU A 266 23.84 3.41 -11.71
C GLU A 266 24.18 2.07 -11.03
N LEU A 267 23.18 1.32 -10.59
CA LEU A 267 23.36 0.02 -9.94
C LEU A 267 24.10 -0.99 -10.83
N ARG A 268 23.87 -0.94 -12.15
CA ARG A 268 24.59 -1.77 -13.14
C ARG A 268 26.03 -1.31 -13.35
N GLU A 269 26.30 -0.02 -13.18
CA GLU A 269 27.61 0.60 -13.37
C GLU A 269 28.50 0.52 -12.12
N LEU A 270 27.92 0.37 -10.92
CA LEU A 270 28.69 0.30 -9.67
C LEU A 270 29.74 -0.81 -9.70
N GLU A 271 31.01 -0.48 -9.52
CA GLU A 271 32.08 -1.47 -9.52
C GLU A 271 31.98 -2.43 -8.33
N ARG A 272 31.49 -1.93 -7.19
CA ARG A 272 31.45 -2.64 -5.92
C ARG A 272 30.06 -2.56 -5.26
N PRO A 273 29.71 -3.48 -4.35
CA PRO A 273 28.39 -3.49 -3.73
C PRO A 273 28.22 -2.48 -2.60
N GLU A 274 29.30 -1.84 -2.13
CA GLU A 274 29.24 -0.82 -1.07
C GLU A 274 28.64 0.51 -1.55
N CYS A 275 28.12 1.28 -0.59
CA CYS A 275 27.53 2.58 -0.86
C CYS A 275 28.56 3.60 -1.36
N THR A 276 28.16 4.44 -2.31
CA THR A 276 29.02 5.51 -2.86
C THR A 276 29.12 6.74 -1.98
N VAL A 277 28.39 6.81 -0.86
CA VAL A 277 28.53 7.90 0.11
C VAL A 277 29.78 7.68 0.94
N GLU A 278 30.65 8.69 1.01
CA GLU A 278 31.87 8.64 1.82
C GLU A 278 31.56 8.29 3.28
N GLY A 279 32.26 7.28 3.81
CA GLY A 279 32.07 6.80 5.18
C GLY A 279 30.86 5.89 5.40
N CYS A 280 30.07 5.57 4.36
CA CYS A 280 28.94 4.65 4.47
C CYS A 280 29.35 3.20 4.19
N SER A 281 29.19 2.32 5.17
CA SER A 281 29.48 0.87 5.04
C SER A 281 28.30 0.04 4.51
N GLY A 282 27.22 0.69 4.07
CA GLY A 282 26.02 0.00 3.61
C GLY A 282 26.23 -0.75 2.31
N ILE A 283 25.68 -1.96 2.19
CA ILE A 283 25.72 -2.78 0.99
C ILE A 283 24.44 -2.57 0.19
N ILE A 284 24.56 -2.11 -1.06
CA ILE A 284 23.43 -1.76 -1.93
C ILE A 284 22.88 -2.99 -2.64
N TYR A 285 23.74 -3.92 -3.09
CA TYR A 285 23.31 -5.11 -3.83
C TYR A 285 24.13 -6.36 -3.48
N THR A 286 23.54 -7.52 -3.73
CA THR A 286 24.22 -8.82 -3.73
C THR A 286 24.33 -9.34 -5.16
N LYS A 287 25.28 -10.23 -5.41
CA LYS A 287 25.43 -10.91 -6.71
C LYS A 287 24.84 -12.30 -6.59
N SER A 288 23.94 -12.65 -7.50
CA SER A 288 23.42 -14.01 -7.68
C SER A 288 23.87 -14.54 -9.02
N THR A 289 24.28 -15.80 -9.09
CA THR A 289 24.70 -16.45 -10.33
C THR A 289 23.65 -17.47 -10.71
N ASP A 290 23.11 -17.34 -11.92
CA ASP A 290 22.12 -18.29 -12.44
C ASP A 290 22.77 -19.63 -12.83
N SER A 291 21.94 -20.62 -13.19
CA SER A 291 22.39 -21.93 -13.67
C SER A 291 23.18 -21.88 -14.99
N LYS A 292 23.13 -20.75 -15.70
CA LYS A 292 23.87 -20.50 -16.95
C LYS A 292 25.20 -19.78 -16.69
N GLY A 293 25.54 -19.50 -15.42
CA GLY A 293 26.74 -18.75 -15.04
C GLY A 293 26.61 -17.23 -15.22
N CYS A 294 25.45 -16.71 -15.61
CA CYS A 294 25.21 -15.27 -15.68
C CYS A 294 25.08 -14.71 -14.27
N THR A 295 25.83 -13.66 -13.98
CA THR A 295 25.76 -12.97 -12.68
C THR A 295 24.80 -11.80 -12.77
N THR A 296 23.73 -11.83 -11.97
CA THR A 296 22.77 -10.75 -11.82
C THR A 296 23.00 -10.03 -10.49
N ARG A 297 22.88 -8.71 -10.48
CA ARG A 297 22.94 -7.89 -9.26
C ARG A 297 21.53 -7.72 -8.72
N ILE A 298 21.31 -8.13 -7.48
CA ILE A 298 20.02 -8.07 -6.80
C ILE A 298 20.11 -6.96 -5.73
N PRO A 299 19.31 -5.89 -5.82
CA PRO A 299 19.28 -4.86 -4.79
C PRO A 299 18.95 -5.47 -3.41
N CYS A 300 19.68 -5.08 -2.37
CA CYS A 300 19.37 -5.49 -1.00
C CYS A 300 18.04 -4.89 -0.51
N LYS A 301 17.70 -3.70 -1.01
CA LYS A 301 16.46 -2.99 -0.66
C LYS A 301 16.02 -2.13 -1.84
N ILE A 302 14.74 -2.22 -2.17
CA ILE A 302 14.11 -1.46 -3.25
C ILE A 302 13.15 -0.43 -2.64
N ASN A 303 13.19 0.79 -3.15
CA ASN A 303 12.21 1.83 -2.87
C ASN A 303 11.48 2.22 -4.16
N PRO A 304 10.25 1.72 -4.38
CA PRO A 304 9.46 2.11 -5.54
C PRO A 304 9.03 3.58 -5.37
N GLN A 305 9.23 4.38 -6.42
CA GLN A 305 8.78 5.75 -6.49
C GLN A 305 7.98 5.97 -7.76
N VAL A 306 7.02 6.88 -7.70
CA VAL A 306 6.24 7.31 -8.85
C VAL A 306 6.22 8.85 -8.86
N SER A 307 6.40 9.44 -10.04
CA SER A 307 6.24 10.89 -10.19
C SER A 307 4.77 11.23 -10.01
N LEU A 308 4.47 12.03 -8.98
CA LEU A 308 3.10 12.42 -8.69
C LEU A 308 2.52 13.26 -9.83
N ILE A 309 3.30 14.19 -10.37
CA ILE A 309 2.89 15.06 -11.48
C ILE A 309 2.57 14.21 -12.72
N GLU A 310 3.43 13.26 -13.08
CA GLU A 310 3.16 12.36 -14.21
C GLU A 310 1.92 11.50 -13.98
N SER A 311 1.73 11.02 -12.76
CA SER A 311 0.54 10.26 -12.38
C SER A 311 -0.73 11.10 -12.51
N LEU A 312 -0.69 12.35 -12.05
CA LEU A 312 -1.79 13.31 -12.20
C LEU A 312 -2.08 13.56 -13.69
N HIS A 313 -1.06 13.83 -14.51
CA HIS A 313 -1.24 14.02 -15.96
C HIS A 313 -1.94 12.83 -16.61
N ARG A 314 -1.53 11.61 -16.27
CA ARG A 314 -2.15 10.38 -16.81
C ARG A 314 -3.60 10.22 -16.36
N MET A 315 -3.89 10.49 -15.09
CA MET A 315 -5.25 10.45 -14.59
C MET A 315 -6.12 11.47 -15.33
N MET A 316 -5.63 12.71 -15.49
CA MET A 316 -6.33 13.79 -16.19
C MET A 316 -6.55 13.49 -17.69
N GLN A 317 -5.66 12.74 -18.33
CA GLN A 317 -5.81 12.31 -19.73
C GLN A 317 -6.81 11.17 -19.92
N ARG A 318 -7.25 10.50 -18.84
CA ARG A 318 -8.21 9.41 -18.95
C ARG A 318 -9.60 9.97 -19.30
N PRO A 319 -10.25 9.49 -20.37
CA PRO A 319 -11.61 9.92 -20.71
C PRO A 319 -12.57 9.76 -19.53
N GLY A 320 -13.36 10.80 -19.26
CA GLY A 320 -14.29 10.87 -18.14
C GLY A 320 -13.67 11.23 -16.78
N PHE A 321 -12.34 11.19 -16.62
CA PHE A 321 -11.72 11.57 -15.34
C PHE A 321 -11.87 13.06 -15.06
N ALA A 322 -11.59 13.92 -16.04
CA ALA A 322 -11.80 15.36 -15.89
C ALA A 322 -13.28 15.71 -15.62
N GLU A 323 -14.21 14.95 -16.19
CA GLU A 323 -15.66 15.08 -15.93
C GLU A 323 -16.04 14.59 -14.53
N SER A 324 -15.26 13.67 -13.94
CA SER A 324 -15.45 13.20 -12.57
C SER A 324 -14.96 14.18 -11.51
N ILE A 325 -14.16 15.19 -11.89
CA ILE A 325 -13.73 16.24 -10.96
C ILE A 325 -14.90 17.21 -10.76
N CYS A 326 -15.30 17.38 -9.50
CA CYS A 326 -16.39 18.29 -9.14
C CYS A 326 -16.03 19.74 -9.47
N ASP A 327 -16.89 20.42 -10.25
CA ASP A 327 -16.83 21.89 -10.41
C ASP A 327 -17.44 22.53 -9.15
N THR A 328 -16.59 22.98 -8.23
CA THR A 328 -17.02 23.51 -6.93
C THR A 328 -17.35 25.00 -6.96
N ARG A 329 -17.20 25.69 -8.09
CA ARG A 329 -17.45 27.15 -8.20
C ARG A 329 -18.89 27.55 -7.92
N MET A 330 -19.83 26.63 -8.16
CA MET A 330 -21.27 26.84 -7.93
C MET A 330 -21.74 26.28 -6.59
N LYS A 331 -20.88 25.53 -5.88
CA LYS A 331 -21.22 25.00 -4.56
C LYS A 331 -20.96 26.07 -3.50
N THR A 332 -21.97 26.39 -2.71
CA THR A 332 -21.79 27.18 -1.50
C THR A 332 -21.24 26.30 -0.38
N CYS A 333 -20.31 26.83 0.42
CA CYS A 333 -19.88 26.16 1.65
C CYS A 333 -21.13 25.80 2.47
N PRO A 334 -21.36 24.52 2.80
CA PRO A 334 -22.48 24.16 3.65
C PRO A 334 -22.35 24.91 4.97
N SER A 335 -23.45 25.49 5.44
CA SER A 335 -23.43 26.22 6.69
C SER A 335 -23.00 25.28 7.80
N SER A 336 -21.89 25.58 8.49
CA SER A 336 -21.31 24.73 9.54
C SER A 336 -22.23 24.47 10.73
N ASN A 337 -23.42 25.07 10.76
CA ASN A 337 -24.34 25.08 11.89
C ASN A 337 -25.53 24.15 11.68
N ASP A 338 -25.57 23.36 10.59
CA ASP A 338 -26.56 22.31 10.47
C ASP A 338 -26.01 21.03 11.10
N ASP A 339 -26.41 20.75 12.34
CA ASP A 339 -26.05 19.54 13.07
C ASP A 339 -26.55 18.25 12.38
N ASN A 340 -27.49 18.39 11.43
CA ASN A 340 -27.98 17.28 10.61
C ASN A 340 -27.26 17.19 9.25
N PHE A 341 -26.25 18.02 9.01
CA PHE A 341 -25.50 17.97 7.76
C PHE A 341 -24.78 16.62 7.63
N VAL A 342 -25.20 15.85 6.63
CA VAL A 342 -24.54 14.60 6.25
C VAL A 342 -23.62 14.89 5.07
N MET A 343 -22.32 14.70 5.28
CA MET A 343 -21.31 14.78 4.22
C MET A 343 -21.51 13.62 3.24
N GLU A 344 -21.96 13.90 2.01
CA GLU A 344 -22.10 12.88 0.96
C GLU A 344 -20.74 12.60 0.29
N ASP A 345 -19.94 13.65 0.13
CA ASP A 345 -18.59 13.61 -0.42
C ASP A 345 -17.63 14.52 0.38
N ILE A 346 -16.32 14.27 0.26
CA ILE A 346 -15.28 15.06 0.91
C ILE A 346 -15.31 16.53 0.48
N SER A 347 -15.81 16.82 -0.72
CA SER A 347 -15.97 18.19 -1.24
C SER A 347 -17.07 18.98 -0.52
N ASP A 348 -17.93 18.32 0.25
CA ASP A 348 -18.97 18.97 1.05
C ASP A 348 -18.46 19.33 2.45
N GLY A 349 -17.27 18.87 2.86
CA GLY A 349 -16.68 19.29 4.14
C GLY A 349 -16.30 20.77 4.15
N SER A 350 -16.54 21.47 5.26
CA SER A 350 -16.15 22.89 5.42
C SER A 350 -14.65 23.11 5.21
N GLY A 351 -13.82 22.13 5.60
CA GLY A 351 -12.38 22.11 5.33
C GLY A 351 -12.04 22.26 3.84
N TRP A 352 -12.86 21.71 2.94
CA TRP A 352 -12.67 21.84 1.50
C TRP A 352 -12.62 23.32 1.04
N TYR A 353 -13.46 24.17 1.65
CA TYR A 353 -13.57 25.60 1.34
C TYR A 353 -12.48 26.47 1.99
N THR A 354 -11.68 25.88 2.87
CA THR A 354 -10.53 26.54 3.50
C THR A 354 -9.24 26.36 2.69
N HIS A 355 -9.25 25.47 1.70
CA HIS A 355 -8.06 25.24 0.88
C HIS A 355 -7.82 26.39 -0.09
N THR A 356 -6.54 26.71 -0.23
CA THR A 356 -6.04 27.84 -1.00
C THR A 356 -5.04 27.34 -2.04
N VAL A 357 -4.97 28.05 -3.17
CA VAL A 357 -4.05 27.79 -4.28
C VAL A 357 -3.17 29.02 -4.48
N GLU A 358 -2.14 28.89 -5.32
CA GLU A 358 -1.18 29.99 -5.58
C GLU A 358 -0.53 30.49 -4.28
N THR A 359 -0.27 29.58 -3.34
CA THR A 359 0.39 29.90 -2.06
C THR A 359 1.87 29.52 -2.08
N VAL A 360 2.70 30.34 -1.44
CA VAL A 360 4.08 30.02 -1.08
C VAL A 360 4.17 29.80 0.43
N GLN A 361 5.07 28.91 0.85
CA GLN A 361 5.36 28.74 2.25
C GLN A 361 6.35 29.80 2.71
N GLU A 362 6.06 30.42 3.84
CA GLU A 362 6.97 31.29 4.56
C GLU A 362 7.36 30.65 5.88
N CYS A 363 8.66 30.67 6.17
CA CYS A 363 9.18 30.20 7.46
C CYS A 363 9.50 31.41 8.34
N GLY A 364 8.85 31.48 9.50
CA GLY A 364 9.13 32.45 10.55
C GLY A 364 10.49 32.19 11.19
N ASN A 365 11.03 33.21 11.85
CA ASN A 365 12.29 33.12 12.61
C ASN A 365 12.29 32.07 13.74
N ARG A 366 11.12 31.52 14.11
CA ARG A 366 10.97 30.42 15.08
C ARG A 366 10.66 29.07 14.44
N GLY A 367 10.72 28.96 13.12
CA GLY A 367 10.38 27.74 12.39
C GLY A 367 8.87 27.51 12.23
N THR A 368 8.03 28.50 12.55
CA THR A 368 6.61 28.49 12.22
C THR A 368 6.45 28.58 10.70
N ILE A 369 5.63 27.71 10.13
CA ILE A 369 5.37 27.68 8.69
C ILE A 369 3.96 28.20 8.47
N ARG A 370 3.81 29.18 7.58
CA ARG A 370 2.50 29.65 7.11
C ARG A 370 2.45 29.67 5.59
N ASP A 371 1.26 29.47 5.04
CA ASP A 371 0.99 29.64 3.61
C ASP A 371 0.55 31.09 3.38
N VAL A 372 1.21 31.81 2.46
CA VAL A 372 0.83 33.16 2.02
C VAL A 372 0.62 33.19 0.51
N ALA A 373 -0.11 34.18 -0.01
CA ALA A 373 -0.31 34.32 -1.46
C ALA A 373 1.03 34.58 -2.19
N ALA A 374 1.28 33.84 -3.27
CA ALA A 374 2.52 33.92 -4.04
C ALA A 374 2.74 35.30 -4.70
N ASP A 375 1.65 36.01 -5.00
CA ASP A 375 1.67 37.32 -5.68
C ASP A 375 1.57 38.50 -4.72
N GLY A 376 1.70 38.25 -3.41
CA GLY A 376 1.67 39.30 -2.39
C GLY A 376 0.28 39.87 -2.10
N ARG A 377 -0.80 39.21 -2.55
CA ARG A 377 -2.16 39.52 -2.08
C ARG A 377 -2.33 39.24 -0.59
N ASP A 378 -3.18 40.03 0.07
CA ASP A 378 -3.53 39.83 1.48
C ASP A 378 -4.21 38.47 1.72
N GLU A 379 -5.02 38.02 0.76
CA GLU A 379 -5.72 36.73 0.81
C GLU A 379 -5.34 35.84 -0.38
N PRO A 380 -4.90 34.59 -0.13
CA PRO A 380 -4.64 33.63 -1.19
C PRO A 380 -5.94 33.18 -1.87
N LYS A 381 -5.83 32.86 -3.17
CA LYS A 381 -6.96 32.42 -3.97
C LYS A 381 -7.52 31.10 -3.43
N LYS A 382 -8.84 30.95 -3.38
CA LYS A 382 -9.44 29.71 -2.87
C LYS A 382 -9.38 28.63 -3.94
N LEU A 383 -9.23 27.37 -3.51
CA LEU A 383 -9.28 26.22 -4.41
C LEU A 383 -10.60 26.17 -5.21
N ASN A 384 -11.70 26.57 -4.56
CA ASN A 384 -13.04 26.57 -5.16
C ASN A 384 -13.29 27.70 -6.15
N ASP A 385 -12.36 28.65 -6.28
CA ASP A 385 -12.43 29.66 -7.36
C ASP A 385 -12.00 29.06 -8.70
N GLN A 386 -11.36 27.88 -8.68
CA GLN A 386 -10.91 27.16 -9.87
C GLN A 386 -12.01 26.23 -10.38
N ARG A 387 -12.14 26.11 -11.70
CA ARG A 387 -13.10 25.19 -12.33
C ARG A 387 -12.80 23.73 -11.99
N TYR A 388 -11.52 23.39 -11.95
CA TYR A 388 -11.03 22.06 -11.62
C TYR A 388 -10.04 22.22 -10.47
N GLY A 389 -10.51 21.98 -9.25
CA GLY A 389 -9.68 21.96 -8.06
C GLY A 389 -9.39 20.51 -7.66
N LEU A 390 -8.11 20.15 -7.57
CA LEU A 390 -7.70 18.88 -6.98
C LEU A 390 -7.06 19.13 -5.62
N ASN A 391 -7.71 18.62 -4.58
CA ASN A 391 -7.11 18.52 -3.27
C ASN A 391 -6.65 17.08 -3.04
N MET A 392 -5.36 16.90 -2.78
CA MET A 392 -4.78 15.61 -2.49
C MET A 392 -4.06 15.70 -1.15
N THR A 393 -4.48 14.86 -0.22
CA THR A 393 -3.79 14.69 1.06
C THR A 393 -3.05 13.37 1.04
N ILE A 394 -1.71 13.44 1.05
CA ILE A 394 -0.87 12.27 1.22
C ILE A 394 -0.57 12.14 2.71
N ASN A 395 -1.25 11.21 3.38
CA ASN A 395 -0.93 10.85 4.74
C ASN A 395 0.26 9.88 4.72
N CYS A 396 1.47 10.42 4.81
CA CYS A 396 2.64 9.60 5.11
C CYS A 396 2.60 9.27 6.61
N ASP A 397 2.08 8.09 6.97
CA ASP A 397 2.24 7.55 8.32
C ASP A 397 3.63 6.89 8.41
N TRP A 398 4.67 7.70 8.56
CA TRP A 398 6.03 7.21 8.83
C TRP A 398 6.18 6.95 10.33
N TYR A 399 5.53 5.90 10.83
CA TYR A 399 5.90 5.33 12.12
C TYR A 399 7.22 4.56 11.97
N VAL A 400 8.34 5.28 11.93
CA VAL A 400 9.58 4.68 12.41
C VAL A 400 9.46 4.67 13.93
N ARG A 401 8.89 3.59 14.47
CA ARG A 401 9.00 3.30 15.89
C ARG A 401 10.45 2.91 16.15
N ASP A 402 11.32 3.90 16.23
CA ASP A 402 12.70 3.71 16.68
C ASP A 402 12.60 3.36 18.17
N PRO A 403 12.94 2.14 18.63
CA PRO A 403 12.67 1.67 19.99
C PRO A 403 13.50 2.38 21.09
N GLY A 404 14.01 3.59 20.84
CA GLY A 404 14.77 4.39 21.79
C GLY A 404 14.76 5.91 21.56
N LYS A 405 13.95 6.45 20.63
CA LYS A 405 13.87 7.91 20.39
C LYS A 405 12.43 8.38 20.46
N THR A 406 12.18 9.37 21.33
CA THR A 406 10.92 10.11 21.40
C THR A 406 10.64 10.78 20.06
N SER A 407 9.57 10.36 19.39
CA SER A 407 9.17 10.86 18.08
C SER A 407 8.73 12.32 18.16
N LEU A 408 9.35 13.19 17.36
CA LEU A 408 8.79 14.50 17.01
C LEU A 408 7.83 14.30 15.83
N PHE A 409 6.57 14.67 16.03
CA PHE A 409 5.56 14.65 14.96
C PHE A 409 5.84 15.77 13.96
N GLY A 410 6.19 15.42 12.72
CA GLY A 410 6.22 16.32 11.59
C GLY A 410 5.11 15.96 10.60
N ARG A 411 4.05 16.77 10.50
CA ARG A 411 3.11 16.71 9.38
C ARG A 411 3.77 17.40 8.18
N HIS A 412 4.12 16.65 7.14
CA HIS A 412 4.53 17.23 5.85
C HIS A 412 3.33 17.19 4.90
N LEU A 413 2.72 18.35 4.63
CA LEU A 413 1.74 18.52 3.57
C LEU A 413 2.51 18.84 2.27
N PHE A 414 2.40 17.98 1.27
CA PHE A 414 2.93 18.26 -0.08
C PHE A 414 1.79 18.82 -0.94
N ARG A 415 1.91 20.05 -1.44
CA ARG A 415 1.01 20.61 -2.46
C ARG A 415 1.75 20.70 -3.80
N TYR A 416 1.11 20.19 -4.85
CA TYR A 416 1.54 20.35 -6.23
C TYR A 416 0.62 21.40 -6.87
N GLN A 417 1.22 22.40 -7.53
CA GLN A 417 0.50 23.44 -8.28
C GLN A 417 0.38 23.03 -9.75
#